data_AF-A0A3Q2GWI4-F1
#
_entry.id   AF-A0A3Q2GWI4-F1
#
_cell.length_a   1.000
_cell.length_b   1.000
_cell.length_c   1.000
_cell.angle_alpha   90.00
_cell.angle_beta   90.00
_cell.angle_gamma   90.00
#
_symmetry.space_group_name_H-M   'P 1'
#
loop_
_entity.id
_entity.type
_entity.pdbx_description
1 polymer ?
#
loop_
_entity_poly.entity_id
_entity_poly.type
_entity_poly.pdbx_seq_one_letter_code
_entity_poly.pdbx_strand_id
1 'polypeptide(L)'
;MSAAFLAPASMLLPPESLSQKPYLRSTSIHCYLCLLLNSHFLTEAGIHVFILGCISAGLPKTEANWQDVISDLKRIEDLIQSIHVDATLYTESDAHPNCKVTAMKCFLLELHVILHESRNEDIKETVENLIILANSSLSSNGNVTESGCKECEELEEKNIKEFLQSFVHIVQMFINLP
;
A
#
# COMPACT_ATOMS: atom_id res chain seq x y z
N MET A 1 17.88 -26.85 -17.77
CA MET A 1 18.33 -26.74 -16.37
C MET A 1 17.11 -26.38 -15.55
N SER A 2 16.38 -27.40 -15.09
CA SER A 2 15.12 -27.28 -14.36
C SER A 2 15.27 -28.04 -13.05
N ALA A 3 15.08 -27.37 -11.92
CA ALA A 3 14.97 -28.04 -10.64
C ALA A 3 13.50 -28.33 -10.36
N ALA A 4 13.10 -29.58 -10.59
CA ALA A 4 11.82 -30.11 -10.15
C ALA A 4 11.87 -30.31 -8.62
N PHE A 5 10.92 -29.70 -7.92
CA PHE A 5 10.70 -29.93 -6.49
C PHE A 5 10.03 -31.30 -6.33
N LEU A 6 10.79 -32.29 -5.86
CA LEU A 6 10.26 -33.58 -5.45
C LEU A 6 9.75 -33.48 -4.00
N ALA A 7 8.43 -33.49 -3.84
CA ALA A 7 7.78 -33.68 -2.55
C ALA A 7 7.98 -35.13 -2.07
N PRO A 8 8.36 -35.39 -0.81
CA PRO A 8 8.32 -36.74 -0.26
C PRO A 8 6.88 -37.12 0.10
N ALA A 9 6.55 -38.36 -0.25
CA ALA A 9 5.24 -38.98 -0.18
C ALA A 9 4.63 -39.02 1.23
N SER A 10 3.36 -38.62 1.31
CA SER A 10 2.48 -38.86 2.45
C SER A 10 1.32 -39.74 2.00
N MET A 11 1.36 -41.03 2.35
CA MET A 11 0.17 -41.88 2.42
C MET A 11 0.51 -43.14 3.23
N LEU A 12 0.00 -43.21 4.47
CA LEU A 12 -0.73 -44.37 5.03
C LEU A 12 -0.87 -44.19 6.56
N LEU A 13 -2.11 -43.95 6.99
CA LEU A 13 -2.58 -44.03 8.37
C LEU A 13 -3.67 -45.12 8.44
N PRO A 14 -3.74 -45.93 9.49
CA PRO A 14 -5.00 -46.42 10.02
C PRO A 14 -5.31 -45.83 11.42
N PRO A 15 -6.55 -45.99 11.93
CA PRO A 15 -7.23 -44.99 12.74
C PRO A 15 -7.22 -45.30 14.25
N GLU A 16 -7.88 -44.41 15.01
CA GLU A 16 -8.15 -44.41 16.47
C GLU A 16 -7.03 -43.76 17.32
N SER A 17 -7.27 -42.91 18.32
CA SER A 17 -8.44 -42.22 18.86
C SER A 17 -7.92 -41.15 19.85
N LEU A 18 -8.72 -40.08 20.03
CA LEU A 18 -8.76 -39.08 21.10
C LEU A 18 -7.55 -38.88 22.07
N SER A 19 -7.04 -37.64 22.13
CA SER A 19 -6.77 -36.83 23.35
C SER A 19 -5.45 -36.03 23.29
N GLN A 20 -5.55 -34.74 23.68
CA GLN A 20 -4.58 -33.65 23.51
C GLN A 20 -3.14 -33.92 23.95
N LYS A 21 -2.16 -33.33 23.24
CA LYS A 21 -0.92 -32.81 23.85
C LYS A 21 -0.39 -31.58 23.08
N PRO A 22 -0.71 -30.34 23.51
CA PRO A 22 -0.07 -29.12 22.96
C PRO A 22 1.44 -29.06 23.23
N TYR A 23 1.93 -29.91 24.14
CA TYR A 23 3.34 -30.00 24.52
C TYR A 23 4.27 -30.49 23.39
N LEU A 24 3.83 -31.45 22.57
CA LEU A 24 4.67 -32.05 21.51
C LEU A 24 4.92 -31.11 20.32
N ARG A 25 4.02 -30.16 20.07
CA ARG A 25 4.15 -29.17 18.99
C ARG A 25 5.22 -28.10 19.32
N SER A 26 5.37 -27.76 20.60
CA SER A 26 6.37 -26.79 21.08
C SER A 26 7.80 -27.35 21.06
N THR A 27 7.99 -28.61 21.45
CA THR A 27 9.30 -29.28 21.40
C THR A 27 9.79 -29.49 19.97
N SER A 28 8.89 -29.78 19.04
CA SER A 28 9.21 -29.92 17.60
C SER A 28 9.72 -28.61 17.01
N ILE A 29 9.09 -27.47 17.34
CA ILE A 29 9.54 -26.15 16.87
C ILE A 29 10.92 -25.80 17.46
N HIS A 30 11.15 -26.06 18.75
CA HIS A 30 12.45 -25.84 19.38
C HIS A 30 13.56 -26.71 18.76
N CYS A 31 13.27 -27.97 18.44
CA CYS A 31 14.22 -28.85 17.74
C CYS A 31 14.49 -28.38 16.32
N TYR A 32 13.48 -27.94 15.56
CA TYR A 32 13.67 -27.38 14.22
C TYR A 32 14.49 -26.10 14.24
N LEU A 33 14.21 -25.19 15.17
CA LEU A 33 14.96 -23.94 15.33
C LEU A 33 16.43 -24.22 15.74
N CYS A 34 16.65 -25.15 16.66
CA CYS A 34 18.00 -25.59 17.04
C CYS A 34 18.74 -26.27 15.89
N LEU A 35 18.08 -27.08 15.06
CA LEU A 35 18.71 -27.72 13.90
C LEU A 35 19.05 -26.69 12.81
N LEU A 36 18.19 -25.70 12.59
CA LEU A 36 18.46 -24.58 11.69
C LEU A 36 19.63 -23.71 12.18
N LEU A 37 19.71 -23.47 13.49
CA LEU A 37 20.77 -22.68 14.12
C LEU A 37 22.12 -23.42 14.25
N ASN A 38 22.11 -24.74 14.46
CA ASN A 38 23.33 -25.56 14.63
C ASN A 38 23.84 -26.19 13.33
N SER A 39 23.04 -26.23 12.27
CA SER A 39 23.55 -26.66 10.97
C SER A 39 24.41 -25.54 10.39
N HIS A 40 25.53 -25.91 9.76
CA HIS A 40 26.42 -25.03 8.96
C HIS A 40 25.71 -24.26 7.82
N PHE A 41 24.38 -24.30 7.75
CA PHE A 41 23.50 -23.63 6.81
C PHE A 41 23.48 -22.10 7.00
N LEU A 42 23.75 -21.62 8.22
CA LEU A 42 23.88 -20.20 8.54
C LEU A 42 25.31 -19.71 8.25
N THR A 43 25.69 -19.72 6.98
CA THR A 43 26.70 -18.76 6.52
C THR A 43 26.19 -17.34 6.79
N GLU A 44 27.07 -16.34 6.78
CA GLU A 44 26.68 -14.93 6.94
C GLU A 44 25.48 -14.57 6.04
N ALA A 45 25.52 -14.98 4.77
CA ALA A 45 24.42 -14.82 3.82
C ALA A 45 23.12 -15.55 4.23
N GLY A 46 23.23 -16.76 4.80
CA GLY A 46 22.08 -17.53 5.30
C GLY A 46 21.37 -16.84 6.47
N ILE A 47 22.13 -16.21 7.37
CA ILE A 47 21.57 -15.41 8.47
C ILE A 47 20.80 -14.21 7.91
N HIS A 48 21.37 -13.50 6.95
CA HIS A 48 20.70 -12.36 6.32
C HIS A 48 19.40 -12.77 5.61
N VAL A 49 19.41 -13.85 4.85
CA VAL A 49 18.20 -14.37 4.18
C VAL A 49 17.15 -14.80 5.20
N PHE A 50 17.56 -15.44 6.30
CA PHE A 50 16.64 -15.83 7.37
C PHE A 50 16.01 -14.62 8.06
N ILE A 51 16.81 -13.62 8.45
CA ILE A 51 16.32 -12.38 9.06
C ILE A 51 15.39 -11.65 8.11
N LEU A 52 15.76 -11.48 6.83
CA LEU A 52 14.92 -10.85 5.82
C LEU A 52 13.62 -11.61 5.59
N GLY A 53 13.66 -12.95 5.60
CA GLY A 53 12.47 -13.80 5.50
C GLY A 53 11.55 -13.64 6.72
N CYS A 54 12.11 -13.59 7.93
CA CYS A 54 11.35 -13.35 9.16
C CYS A 54 10.72 -11.95 9.19
N ILE A 55 11.45 -10.92 8.76
CA ILE A 55 10.93 -9.56 8.64
C ILE A 55 9.81 -9.53 7.59
N SER A 56 10.03 -10.14 6.42
CA SER A 56 9.03 -10.18 5.34
C SER A 56 7.75 -10.91 5.74
N ALA A 57 7.86 -11.98 6.54
CA ALA A 57 6.70 -12.72 7.05
C ALA A 57 6.02 -12.04 8.26
N GLY A 58 6.78 -11.23 9.02
CA GLY A 58 6.30 -10.51 10.20
C GLY A 58 5.78 -9.11 9.91
N LEU A 59 6.07 -8.55 8.73
CA LEU A 59 5.46 -7.29 8.29
C LEU A 59 3.96 -7.51 8.11
N PRO A 60 3.10 -6.72 8.79
CA PRO A 60 1.68 -6.76 8.51
C PRO A 60 1.49 -6.47 7.03
N LYS A 61 0.66 -7.26 6.35
CA LYS A 61 0.14 -6.86 5.04
C LYS A 61 -0.73 -5.63 5.29
N THR A 62 -0.15 -4.45 5.13
CA THR A 62 -0.90 -3.20 5.06
C THR A 62 -1.61 -3.21 3.72
N GLU A 63 -2.87 -3.62 3.73
CA GLU A 63 -3.75 -3.47 2.58
C GLU A 63 -4.00 -1.97 2.40
N ALA A 64 -3.61 -1.43 1.25
CA ALA A 64 -3.76 -0.01 0.97
C ALA A 64 -5.26 0.33 0.88
N ASN A 65 -5.74 1.13 1.82
CA ASN A 65 -7.14 1.44 1.98
C ASN A 65 -7.42 2.89 1.61
N TRP A 66 -8.37 3.11 0.70
CA TRP A 66 -8.81 4.43 0.28
C TRP A 66 -9.38 5.28 1.44
N GLN A 67 -9.80 4.67 2.55
CA GLN A 67 -10.21 5.42 3.73
C GLN A 67 -9.04 6.11 4.43
N ASP A 68 -7.85 5.51 4.42
CA ASP A 68 -6.64 6.12 4.97
C ASP A 68 -6.24 7.34 4.12
N VAL A 69 -6.40 7.25 2.80
CA VAL A 69 -6.23 8.39 1.88
C VAL A 69 -7.18 9.54 2.22
N ILE A 70 -8.47 9.27 2.53
CA ILE A 70 -9.41 10.32 2.97
C ILE A 70 -8.97 10.95 4.31
N SER A 71 -8.43 10.14 5.23
CA SER A 71 -7.91 10.65 6.50
C SER A 71 -6.73 11.60 6.29
N ASP A 72 -5.79 11.22 5.43
CA ASP A 72 -4.63 12.04 5.08
C ASP A 72 -5.04 13.34 4.39
N LEU A 73 -6.02 13.30 3.48
CA LEU A 73 -6.56 14.52 2.84
C LEU A 73 -7.14 15.52 3.85
N LYS A 74 -7.88 15.03 4.86
CA LYS A 74 -8.41 15.89 5.94
C LYS A 74 -7.28 16.45 6.81
N ARG A 75 -6.28 15.63 7.12
CA ARG A 75 -5.11 16.06 7.88
C ARG A 75 -4.35 17.16 7.14
N ILE A 76 -4.20 17.03 5.83
CA ILE A 76 -3.63 18.05 4.96
C ILE A 76 -4.49 19.32 5.05
N GLU A 77 -5.81 19.24 4.84
CA GLU A 77 -6.73 20.40 4.95
C GLU A 77 -6.54 21.18 6.27
N ASP A 78 -6.48 20.48 7.40
CA ASP A 78 -6.27 21.09 8.73
C ASP A 78 -4.90 21.76 8.87
N LEU A 79 -3.84 21.13 8.36
CA LEU A 79 -2.48 21.67 8.44
C LEU A 79 -2.33 22.93 7.58
N ILE A 80 -2.89 22.93 6.37
CA ILE A 80 -2.77 24.07 5.45
C ILE A 80 -3.54 25.28 5.98
N GLN A 81 -4.60 25.14 6.80
CA GLN A 81 -5.26 26.30 7.40
C GLN A 81 -4.32 27.19 8.23
N SER A 82 -3.23 26.62 8.75
CA SER A 82 -2.21 27.36 9.50
C SER A 82 -1.09 27.96 8.64
N ILE A 83 -1.09 27.68 7.32
CA ILE A 83 -0.04 28.06 6.37
C ILE A 83 -0.67 28.77 5.17
N HIS A 84 -0.08 29.87 4.72
CA HIS A 84 -0.59 30.56 3.54
C HIS A 84 0.05 29.94 2.29
N VAL A 85 -0.67 29.04 1.62
CA VAL A 85 -0.31 28.49 0.31
C VAL A 85 -1.34 29.00 -0.71
N ASP A 86 -0.93 29.95 -1.54
CA ASP A 86 -1.82 30.62 -2.50
C ASP A 86 -1.78 29.95 -3.90
N ALA A 87 -1.54 28.65 -3.94
CA ALA A 87 -1.46 27.90 -5.18
C ALA A 87 -2.86 27.63 -5.78
N THR A 88 -2.93 27.69 -7.10
CA THR A 88 -4.03 27.13 -7.89
C THR A 88 -3.58 25.82 -8.51
N LEU A 89 -4.45 24.81 -8.47
CA LEU A 89 -4.11 23.41 -8.77
C LEU A 89 -5.08 22.86 -9.81
N TYR A 90 -4.56 22.08 -10.76
CA TYR A 90 -5.39 21.42 -11.76
C TYR A 90 -6.36 20.44 -11.09
N THR A 91 -7.66 20.69 -11.24
CA THR A 91 -8.71 20.00 -10.48
C THR A 91 -9.79 19.44 -11.39
N GLU A 92 -9.95 18.12 -11.38
CA GLU A 92 -11.10 17.47 -12.03
C GLU A 92 -12.28 17.38 -11.03
N SER A 93 -13.36 18.13 -11.29
CA SER A 93 -14.53 18.15 -10.42
C SER A 93 -15.66 17.21 -10.85
N ASP A 94 -15.68 16.76 -12.12
CA ASP A 94 -16.70 15.87 -12.66
C ASP A 94 -16.05 14.73 -13.44
N ALA A 95 -15.22 13.96 -12.73
CA ALA A 95 -14.46 12.86 -13.31
C ALA A 95 -15.40 11.80 -13.89
N HIS A 96 -15.33 11.58 -15.20
CA HIS A 96 -16.03 10.48 -15.84
C HIS A 96 -15.48 9.13 -15.32
N PRO A 97 -16.32 8.11 -15.03
CA PRO A 97 -15.85 6.83 -14.46
C PRO A 97 -14.76 6.11 -15.27
N ASN A 98 -14.74 6.31 -16.59
CA ASN A 98 -13.72 5.76 -17.50
C ASN A 98 -12.37 6.51 -17.49
N CYS A 99 -12.28 7.62 -16.77
CA CYS A 99 -11.09 8.47 -16.66
C CYS A 99 -10.64 8.66 -15.21
N LYS A 100 -11.21 7.90 -14.27
CA LYS A 100 -10.97 8.06 -12.84
C LYS A 100 -9.52 7.76 -12.45
N VAL A 101 -8.84 6.84 -13.15
CA VAL A 101 -7.42 6.54 -12.87
C VAL A 101 -6.53 7.67 -13.36
N THR A 102 -6.82 8.22 -14.53
CA THR A 102 -6.10 9.37 -15.10
C THR A 102 -6.30 10.61 -14.23
N ALA A 103 -7.55 10.93 -13.86
CA ALA A 103 -7.84 12.04 -12.96
C ALA A 103 -7.18 11.86 -11.58
N MET A 104 -7.20 10.64 -11.00
CA MET A 104 -6.49 10.36 -9.74
C MET A 104 -4.98 10.63 -9.86
N LYS A 105 -4.34 10.27 -10.98
CA LYS A 105 -2.92 10.58 -11.21
C LYS A 105 -2.68 12.09 -11.28
N CYS A 106 -3.56 12.86 -11.89
CA CYS A 106 -3.47 14.32 -11.88
C CYS A 106 -3.54 14.87 -10.46
N PHE A 107 -4.48 14.40 -9.63
CA PHE A 107 -4.55 14.80 -8.22
C PHE A 107 -3.25 14.48 -7.44
N LEU A 108 -2.64 13.32 -7.66
CA LEU A 108 -1.37 12.96 -7.02
C LEU A 108 -0.20 13.84 -7.49
N LEU A 109 -0.18 14.23 -8.77
CA LEU A 109 0.83 15.15 -9.30
C LEU A 109 0.69 16.54 -8.69
N GLU A 110 -0.52 17.08 -8.63
CA GLU A 110 -0.78 18.40 -8.03
C GLU A 110 -0.52 18.43 -6.53
N LEU A 111 -0.63 17.29 -5.84
CA LEU A 111 -0.25 17.18 -4.43
C LEU A 111 1.24 17.47 -4.19
N HIS A 112 2.11 17.23 -5.18
CA HIS A 112 3.52 17.62 -5.10
C HIS A 112 3.72 19.13 -5.09
N VAL A 113 2.79 19.91 -5.68
CA VAL A 113 2.83 21.38 -5.60
C VAL A 113 2.57 21.81 -4.16
N ILE A 114 1.56 21.23 -3.49
CA ILE A 114 1.30 21.49 -2.06
C ILE A 114 2.52 21.12 -1.20
N LEU A 115 3.13 19.98 -1.46
CA LEU A 115 4.36 19.56 -0.79
C LEU A 115 5.49 20.60 -0.95
N HIS A 116 5.72 21.07 -2.18
CA HIS A 116 6.81 22.01 -2.48
C HIS A 116 6.59 23.39 -1.86
N GLU A 117 5.38 23.91 -1.96
CA GLU A 117 5.04 25.27 -1.53
C GLU A 117 4.85 25.38 -0.02
N SER A 118 4.36 24.33 0.65
CA SER A 118 4.08 24.37 2.10
C SER A 118 5.33 24.45 2.97
N ARG A 119 6.45 23.86 2.54
CA ARG A 119 7.72 23.75 3.29
C ARG A 119 7.53 23.29 4.75
N ASN A 120 6.59 22.38 4.97
CA ASN A 120 6.22 21.88 6.29
C ASN A 120 6.45 20.36 6.37
N GLU A 121 7.18 19.90 7.39
CA GLU A 121 7.52 18.47 7.52
C GLU A 121 6.30 17.59 7.81
N ASP A 122 5.30 18.07 8.56
CA ASP A 122 4.08 17.30 8.84
C ASP A 122 3.24 17.12 7.55
N ILE A 123 3.14 18.17 6.73
CA ILE A 123 2.50 18.07 5.40
C ILE A 123 3.29 17.12 4.52
N LYS A 124 4.61 17.20 4.53
CA LYS A 124 5.45 16.32 3.73
C LYS A 124 5.25 14.85 4.08
N GLU A 125 5.33 14.50 5.36
CA GLU A 125 5.08 13.13 5.82
C GLU A 125 3.68 12.65 5.40
N THR A 126 2.66 13.50 5.59
CA THR A 126 1.27 13.16 5.25
C THR A 126 1.09 12.96 3.74
N VAL A 127 1.66 13.84 2.90
CA VAL A 127 1.58 13.74 1.44
C VAL A 127 2.34 12.51 0.92
N GLU A 128 3.54 12.23 1.42
CA GLU A 128 4.33 11.06 1.02
C GLU A 128 3.59 9.75 1.36
N ASN A 129 3.00 9.65 2.56
CA ASN A 129 2.19 8.51 2.97
C ASN A 129 0.96 8.33 2.07
N LEU A 130 0.24 9.42 1.78
CA LEU A 130 -0.92 9.41 0.90
C LEU A 130 -0.56 8.89 -0.49
N ILE A 131 0.54 9.38 -1.08
CA ILE A 131 1.01 8.96 -2.41
C ILE A 131 1.36 7.47 -2.43
N ILE A 132 2.01 6.96 -1.37
CA ILE A 132 2.34 5.53 -1.25
C ILE A 132 1.07 4.68 -1.20
N LEU A 133 0.09 5.08 -0.39
CA LEU A 133 -1.19 4.39 -0.26
C LEU A 133 -1.95 4.38 -1.60
N ALA A 134 -2.11 5.55 -2.22
CA ALA A 134 -2.83 5.69 -3.49
C ALA A 134 -2.16 4.88 -4.61
N ASN A 135 -0.83 4.95 -4.76
CA ASN A 135 -0.12 4.16 -5.78
C ASN A 135 -0.24 2.66 -5.54
N SER A 136 -0.18 2.22 -4.28
CA SER A 136 -0.38 0.82 -3.91
C SER A 136 -1.78 0.35 -4.32
N SER A 137 -2.83 1.12 -4.01
CA SER A 137 -4.22 0.81 -4.39
C SER A 137 -4.48 0.90 -5.90
N LEU A 138 -3.82 1.80 -6.62
CA LEU A 138 -3.93 1.87 -8.09
C LEU A 138 -3.25 0.67 -8.76
N SER A 139 -2.10 0.24 -8.24
CA SER A 139 -1.36 -0.91 -8.80
C SER A 139 -2.09 -2.24 -8.64
N SER A 140 -2.88 -2.39 -7.57
CA SER A 140 -3.67 -3.62 -7.32
C SER A 140 -4.86 -3.79 -8.28
N ASN A 141 -5.30 -2.71 -8.94
CA ASN A 141 -6.42 -2.74 -9.89
C ASN A 141 -6.04 -3.26 -11.29
N GLY A 142 -4.79 -3.70 -11.49
CA GLY A 142 -4.30 -4.18 -12.78
C GLY A 142 -3.98 -3.05 -13.77
N ASN A 143 -3.55 -3.42 -14.98
CA ASN A 143 -3.15 -2.45 -15.99
C ASN A 143 -4.39 -1.88 -16.71
N VAL A 144 -4.98 -0.82 -16.14
CA VAL A 144 -6.12 -0.11 -16.73
C VAL A 144 -5.61 0.86 -17.79
N THR A 145 -5.92 0.59 -19.06
CA THR A 145 -5.75 1.56 -20.15
C THR A 145 -7.03 2.37 -20.33
N GLU A 146 -6.98 3.63 -19.96
CA GLU A 146 -8.02 4.62 -20.25
C GLU A 146 -7.67 5.36 -21.56
N SER A 147 -8.67 5.82 -22.31
CA SER A 147 -8.48 6.50 -23.60
C SER A 147 -9.45 7.66 -23.75
N GLY A 148 -9.01 8.77 -24.33
CA GLY A 148 -9.85 9.96 -24.55
C GLY A 148 -10.10 10.76 -23.27
N CYS A 149 -9.26 10.59 -22.25
CA CYS A 149 -9.26 11.41 -21.05
C CYS A 149 -8.45 12.68 -21.29
N LYS A 150 -8.80 13.76 -20.58
CA LYS A 150 -8.05 15.02 -20.61
C LYS A 150 -6.67 14.84 -19.98
N GLU A 151 -5.68 15.56 -20.48
CA GLU A 151 -4.41 15.76 -19.78
C GLU A 151 -4.63 16.68 -18.57
N CYS A 152 -3.72 16.62 -17.59
CA CYS A 152 -3.88 17.35 -16.33
C CYS A 152 -3.93 18.86 -16.54
N GLU A 153 -3.12 19.39 -17.46
CA GLU A 153 -3.04 20.81 -17.79
C GLU A 153 -4.28 21.34 -18.56
N GLU A 154 -5.17 20.46 -19.00
CA GLU A 154 -6.46 20.84 -19.60
C GLU A 154 -7.58 21.00 -18.56
N LEU A 155 -7.31 20.68 -17.29
CA LEU A 155 -8.27 20.79 -16.19
C LEU A 155 -8.38 22.24 -15.71
N GLU A 156 -9.47 22.54 -15.02
CA GLU A 156 -9.66 23.85 -14.38
C GLU A 156 -8.73 23.99 -13.18
N GLU A 157 -8.04 25.12 -13.07
CA GLU A 157 -7.25 25.45 -11.89
C GLU A 157 -8.17 25.96 -10.76
N LYS A 158 -8.05 25.36 -9.57
CA LYS A 158 -8.84 25.75 -8.39
C LYS A 158 -7.96 26.01 -7.18
N ASN A 159 -8.49 26.73 -6.20
CA ASN A 159 -7.78 26.88 -4.92
C ASN A 159 -7.69 25.54 -4.18
N ILE A 160 -6.76 25.47 -3.22
CA ILE A 160 -6.47 24.24 -2.47
C ILE A 160 -7.70 23.64 -1.79
N LYS A 161 -8.60 24.46 -1.28
CA LYS A 161 -9.82 23.96 -0.61
C LYS A 161 -10.72 23.21 -1.58
N GLU A 162 -10.99 23.79 -2.74
CA GLU A 162 -11.81 23.16 -3.79
C GLU A 162 -11.10 21.93 -4.40
N PHE A 163 -9.77 22.00 -4.54
CA PHE A 163 -8.94 20.88 -4.96
C PHE A 163 -9.08 19.68 -4.00
N LEU A 164 -8.88 19.89 -2.69
CA LEU A 164 -8.98 18.81 -1.69
C LEU A 164 -10.39 18.24 -1.60
N GLN A 165 -11.43 19.08 -1.72
CA GLN A 165 -12.82 18.62 -1.78
C GLN A 165 -13.07 17.71 -3.00
N SER A 166 -12.58 18.11 -4.17
CA SER A 166 -12.69 17.30 -5.40
C SER A 166 -11.85 16.02 -5.31
N PHE A 167 -10.70 16.07 -4.62
CA PHE A 167 -9.88 14.90 -4.35
C PHE A 167 -10.63 13.87 -3.50
N VAL A 168 -11.31 14.31 -2.43
CA VAL A 168 -12.16 13.40 -1.63
C VAL A 168 -13.25 12.75 -2.50
N HIS A 169 -13.89 13.51 -3.41
CA HIS A 169 -14.91 12.95 -4.30
C HIS A 169 -14.35 11.87 -5.22
N ILE A 170 -13.18 12.08 -5.83
CA ILE A 170 -12.60 11.04 -6.71
C ILE A 170 -12.19 9.81 -5.90
N VAL A 171 -11.64 9.96 -4.69
CA VAL A 171 -11.31 8.82 -3.81
C VAL A 171 -12.57 8.01 -3.47
N GLN A 172 -13.71 8.69 -3.23
CA GLN A 172 -14.99 8.01 -3.02
C GLN A 172 -15.45 7.18 -4.21
N MET A 173 -15.11 7.57 -5.45
CA MET A 173 -15.38 6.74 -6.63
C MET A 173 -14.62 5.40 -6.60
N PHE A 174 -13.45 5.35 -5.95
CA PHE A 174 -12.69 4.10 -5.78
C PHE A 174 -13.21 3.23 -4.63
N ILE A 175 -13.82 3.83 -3.60
CA ILE A 175 -14.44 3.11 -2.49
C ILE A 175 -15.77 2.48 -2.90
N ASN A 176 -16.61 3.25 -3.60
CA ASN A 176 -18.01 2.88 -3.87
C ASN A 176 -18.19 2.07 -5.16
N LEU A 177 -17.12 1.54 -5.76
CA LEU A 177 -17.24 0.70 -6.94
C LEU A 177 -17.72 -0.71 -6.55
N PRO A 178 -18.76 -1.26 -7.20
CA PRO A 178 -19.15 -2.67 -7.03
C PRO A 178 -18.11 -3.64 -7.58
#